data_AF-A0A377MRN7-F1
#
_entry.id   AF-A0A377MRN7-F1
#
_cell.length_a   1.000
_cell.length_b   1.000
_cell.length_c   1.000
_cell.angle_alpha   90.00
_cell.angle_beta   90.00
_cell.angle_gamma   90.00
#
_symmetry.space_group_name_H-M   'P 1'
#
loop_
_entity.id
_entity.type
_entity.pdbx_description
1 polymer ?
#
loop_
_entity_poly.entity_id
_entity_poly.type
_entity_poly.pdbx_seq_one_letter_code
_entity_poly.pdbx_strand_id
1 'polypeptide(L)'
;MPIISEKQENQKQVLTLNDLEKRKVVEHNSLITSIAKMDKTPLKMFELAVSCIDTEKQLEDNTVYLSKRDLFAFFKVSDNDKHSRFKEAVEKMQKQAFFKIKEKKDKGFEFENIVPIPYVKWTDYNDEVLIRFSPEIIPYLVNLKKNFTQHALSDLAELNSKYSIILYRWLSMNYNQYEHYSVKGGRREEQVESYRNPTISIKELRTMTDTVKLYKEFRDLDKRVLKESLEEINTHTSFNVTYEKVKKGRSIDSIVFHITKKPVARNDFYKLEEQDPIYLQDKANKEQAEELLAGKALKSKYTKLLLDNMLLSPYEMTDTSLMAGLQAHVYPLYDELKELRGFNGVKDHLSYVASKQEAYSKRNVAKYLKKAIEQYLPTVKLQDLEQPERASVRGNGEIHE
;
A
#
# COMPACT_ATOMS: atom_id res chain seq x y z
N MET A 1 1.89 46.83 -5.10
CA MET A 1 2.40 45.65 -4.37
C MET A 1 1.36 44.62 -3.89
N PRO A 2 0.01 44.81 -3.92
CA PRO A 2 -0.92 43.78 -3.42
C PRO A 2 -1.18 42.61 -4.40
N ILE A 3 -1.00 42.82 -5.71
CA ILE A 3 -1.29 41.81 -6.75
C ILE A 3 -0.31 40.62 -6.71
N ILE A 4 0.91 40.84 -6.19
CA ILE A 4 1.94 39.79 -6.11
C ILE A 4 1.68 38.87 -4.90
N SER A 5 1.18 39.41 -3.77
CA SER A 5 0.86 38.59 -2.58
C SER A 5 -0.39 37.74 -2.81
N GLU A 6 -1.44 38.28 -3.44
CA GLU A 6 -2.65 37.51 -3.77
C GLU A 6 -2.37 36.39 -4.78
N LYS A 7 -1.51 36.62 -5.79
CA LYS A 7 -1.09 35.55 -6.71
C LYS A 7 -0.28 34.46 -6.01
N GLN A 8 0.60 34.82 -5.07
CA GLN A 8 1.39 33.86 -4.30
C GLN A 8 0.55 33.08 -3.29
N GLU A 9 -0.44 33.71 -2.64
CA GLU A 9 -1.40 33.04 -1.77
C GLU A 9 -2.31 32.08 -2.54
N ASN A 10 -2.85 32.52 -3.69
CA ASN A 10 -3.65 31.66 -4.56
C ASN A 10 -2.84 30.48 -5.10
N GLN A 11 -1.57 30.69 -5.49
CA GLN A 11 -0.68 29.59 -5.90
C GLN A 11 -0.39 28.62 -4.75
N LYS A 12 -0.11 29.11 -3.53
CA LYS A 12 0.09 28.25 -2.36
C LYS A 12 -1.16 27.46 -2.00
N GLN A 13 -2.35 28.06 -2.11
CA GLN A 13 -3.62 27.39 -1.83
C GLN A 13 -3.90 26.29 -2.86
N VAL A 14 -3.69 26.55 -4.15
CA VAL A 14 -3.80 25.56 -5.23
C VAL A 14 -2.80 24.41 -5.05
N LEU A 15 -1.54 24.70 -4.68
CA LEU A 15 -0.55 23.67 -4.36
C LEU A 15 -1.01 22.78 -3.19
N THR A 16 -1.59 23.36 -2.13
CA THR A 16 -2.19 22.57 -1.02
C THR A 16 -3.25 21.59 -1.47
N LEU A 17 -4.16 22.06 -2.32
CA LEU A 17 -5.31 21.28 -2.77
C LEU A 17 -4.80 20.13 -3.65
N ASN A 18 -3.82 20.42 -4.50
CA ASN A 18 -3.14 19.40 -5.30
C ASN A 18 -2.41 18.36 -4.43
N ASP A 19 -1.81 18.77 -3.31
CA ASP A 19 -1.14 17.84 -2.39
C ASP A 19 -2.15 16.93 -1.66
N LEU A 20 -3.25 17.51 -1.15
CA LEU A 20 -4.32 16.76 -0.48
C LEU A 20 -5.03 15.79 -1.41
N GLU A 21 -5.26 16.16 -2.67
CA GLU A 21 -5.90 15.30 -3.67
C GLU A 21 -5.07 14.05 -3.96
N LYS A 22 -3.74 14.14 -3.82
CA LYS A 22 -2.80 13.03 -4.02
C LYS A 22 -2.58 12.18 -2.78
N ARG A 23 -2.95 12.66 -1.58
CA ARG A 23 -2.75 11.91 -0.34
C ARG A 23 -3.56 10.62 -0.34
N LYS A 24 -2.92 9.59 0.20
CA LYS A 24 -3.53 8.28 0.43
C LYS A 24 -3.57 8.02 1.92
N VAL A 25 -4.65 7.38 2.35
CA VAL A 25 -4.75 6.79 3.67
C VAL A 25 -4.32 5.33 3.56
N VAL A 26 -3.41 4.89 4.43
CA VAL A 26 -2.92 3.51 4.47
C VAL A 26 -3.21 2.92 5.84
N GLU A 27 -3.95 1.82 5.88
CA GLU A 27 -4.38 1.19 7.12
C GLU A 27 -4.40 -0.34 7.00
N HIS A 28 -4.15 -1.02 8.10
CA HIS A 28 -4.33 -2.46 8.19
C HIS A 28 -5.82 -2.83 8.06
N ASN A 29 -6.10 -3.95 7.40
CA ASN A 29 -7.47 -4.40 7.11
C ASN A 29 -8.28 -4.73 8.38
N SER A 30 -7.62 -5.14 9.47
CA SER A 30 -8.28 -5.32 10.78
C SER A 30 -8.86 -4.00 11.31
N LEU A 31 -8.23 -2.85 11.02
CA LEU A 31 -8.73 -1.55 11.44
C LEU A 31 -9.95 -1.14 10.59
N ILE A 32 -9.91 -1.36 9.28
CA ILE A 32 -11.04 -1.09 8.37
C ILE A 32 -12.28 -1.92 8.72
N THR A 33 -12.08 -3.18 9.12
CA THR A 33 -13.18 -4.09 9.51
C THR A 33 -13.61 -3.96 10.97
N SER A 34 -12.92 -3.12 11.75
CA SER A 34 -13.23 -2.87 13.15
C SER A 34 -14.47 -1.99 13.33
N ILE A 35 -15.00 -1.96 14.55
CA ILE A 35 -16.11 -1.05 14.88
C ILE A 35 -15.52 0.30 15.25
N ALA A 36 -15.71 1.30 14.38
CA ALA A 36 -15.38 2.70 14.67
C ALA A 36 -16.52 3.36 15.48
N LYS A 37 -16.27 3.71 16.74
CA LYS A 37 -17.24 4.38 17.63
C LYS A 37 -17.22 5.90 17.49
N MET A 38 -17.08 6.39 16.26
CA MET A 38 -16.90 7.79 15.93
C MET A 38 -18.06 8.34 15.09
N ASP A 39 -18.43 9.60 15.31
CA ASP A 39 -19.26 10.35 14.37
C ASP A 39 -18.46 10.68 13.09
N LYS A 40 -19.15 11.15 12.05
CA LYS A 40 -18.54 11.52 10.76
C LYS A 40 -17.29 12.38 10.91
N THR A 41 -17.41 13.52 11.59
CA THR A 41 -16.33 14.51 11.62
C THR A 41 -15.10 13.97 12.34
N PRO A 42 -15.19 13.41 13.56
CA PRO A 42 -14.13 12.64 14.19
C PRO A 42 -13.48 11.59 13.28
N LEU A 43 -14.29 10.78 12.58
CA LEU A 43 -13.76 9.74 11.70
C LEU A 43 -12.96 10.36 10.55
N LYS A 44 -13.48 11.38 9.87
CA LYS A 44 -12.75 12.09 8.80
C LYS A 44 -11.46 12.74 9.29
N MET A 45 -11.46 13.28 10.50
CA MET A 45 -10.24 13.87 11.09
C MET A 45 -9.21 12.79 11.43
N PHE A 46 -9.65 11.61 11.87
CA PHE A 46 -8.78 10.46 12.06
C PHE A 46 -8.15 10.02 10.74
N GLU A 47 -8.94 9.84 9.67
CA GLU A 47 -8.42 9.48 8.33
C GLU A 47 -7.43 10.53 7.79
N LEU A 48 -7.73 11.82 7.99
CA LEU A 48 -6.83 12.92 7.63
C LEU A 48 -5.51 12.85 8.42
N ALA A 49 -5.56 12.57 9.73
CA ALA A 49 -4.35 12.42 10.54
C ALA A 49 -3.52 11.20 10.11
N VAL A 50 -4.18 10.08 9.80
CA VAL A 50 -3.51 8.87 9.26
C VAL A 50 -2.88 9.17 7.89
N SER A 51 -3.48 10.01 7.06
CA SER A 51 -2.88 10.40 5.77
C SER A 51 -1.56 11.18 5.89
N CYS A 52 -1.23 11.70 7.08
CA CYS A 52 0.04 12.37 7.36
C CYS A 52 1.17 11.38 7.74
N ILE A 53 0.86 10.10 7.91
CA ILE A 53 1.84 9.07 8.28
C ILE A 53 2.62 8.65 7.04
N ASP A 54 3.95 8.78 7.11
CA ASP A 54 4.86 8.13 6.16
C ASP A 54 5.04 6.66 6.59
N THR A 55 4.37 5.73 5.89
CA THR A 55 4.31 4.32 6.28
C THR A 55 5.64 3.58 6.19
N GLU A 56 6.62 4.13 5.47
CA GLU A 56 7.96 3.55 5.27
C GLU A 56 8.94 4.01 6.35
N LYS A 57 8.58 5.01 7.15
CA LYS A 57 9.40 5.55 8.24
C LYS A 57 8.81 5.21 9.60
N GLN A 58 9.69 5.13 10.58
CA GLN A 58 9.27 5.00 11.97
C GLN A 58 8.70 6.36 12.43
N LEU A 59 7.53 6.33 13.07
CA LEU A 59 6.89 7.53 13.61
C LEU A 59 7.59 7.94 14.91
N GLU A 60 8.29 9.08 14.90
CA GLU A 60 8.92 9.62 16.10
C GLU A 60 7.86 9.96 17.15
N ASP A 61 8.01 9.40 18.35
CA ASP A 61 7.07 9.57 19.47
C ASP A 61 5.59 9.33 19.09
N ASN A 62 5.35 8.45 18.11
CA ASN A 62 4.01 8.15 17.59
C ASN A 62 3.20 9.40 17.17
N THR A 63 3.88 10.46 16.74
CA THR A 63 3.28 11.78 16.56
C THR A 63 3.22 12.18 15.08
N VAL A 64 2.14 12.85 14.69
CA VAL A 64 2.00 13.54 13.41
C VAL A 64 1.63 14.99 13.62
N TYR A 65 2.07 15.83 12.68
CA TYR A 65 1.73 17.24 12.62
C TYR A 65 0.76 17.45 11.46
N LEU A 66 -0.47 17.85 11.78
CA LEU A 66 -1.48 18.17 10.79
C LEU A 66 -1.55 19.68 10.61
N SER A 67 -1.22 20.18 9.42
CA SER A 67 -1.38 21.60 9.12
C SER A 67 -2.85 22.01 9.21
N LYS A 68 -3.13 23.14 9.89
CA LYS A 68 -4.46 23.76 9.93
C LYS A 68 -4.95 24.14 8.54
N ARG A 69 -4.04 24.54 7.65
CA ARG A 69 -4.35 24.83 6.24
C ARG A 69 -4.93 23.60 5.56
N ASP A 70 -4.27 22.45 5.72
CA ASP A 70 -4.70 21.18 5.15
C ASP A 70 -6.03 20.72 5.75
N LEU A 71 -6.19 20.87 7.07
CA LEU A 71 -7.44 20.60 7.78
C LEU A 71 -8.59 21.43 7.21
N PHE A 72 -8.42 22.75 7.08
CA PHE A 72 -9.48 23.62 6.56
C PHE A 72 -9.79 23.34 5.09
N ALA A 73 -8.78 23.07 4.27
CA ALA A 73 -8.94 22.71 2.86
C ALA A 73 -9.69 21.38 2.71
N PHE A 74 -9.34 20.35 3.48
CA PHE A 74 -9.99 19.03 3.42
C PHE A 74 -11.49 19.08 3.76
N PHE A 75 -11.87 19.93 4.71
CA PHE A 75 -13.27 20.12 5.08
C PHE A 75 -13.97 21.24 4.27
N LYS A 76 -13.27 21.87 3.32
CA LYS A 76 -13.77 22.98 2.49
C LYS A 76 -14.35 24.15 3.30
N VAL A 77 -13.63 24.55 4.35
CA VAL A 77 -14.05 25.62 5.27
C VAL A 77 -13.19 26.87 5.09
N SER A 78 -13.83 28.03 4.94
CA SER A 78 -13.14 29.33 4.84
C SER A 78 -13.58 30.38 5.87
N ASP A 79 -14.65 30.15 6.63
CA ASP A 79 -15.26 31.13 7.53
C ASP A 79 -14.37 31.55 8.72
N ASN A 80 -14.67 32.71 9.32
CA ASN A 80 -13.86 33.28 10.41
C ASN A 80 -13.90 32.44 11.70
N ASP A 81 -14.99 31.70 11.94
CA ASP A 81 -15.18 30.88 13.13
C ASP A 81 -14.56 29.48 12.98
N LYS A 82 -13.91 29.19 11.84
CA LYS A 82 -13.31 27.88 11.56
C LYS A 82 -12.36 27.42 12.66
N HIS A 83 -11.56 28.32 13.23
CA HIS A 83 -10.57 27.95 14.23
C HIS A 83 -11.21 27.40 15.52
N SER A 84 -12.26 28.05 16.04
CA SER A 84 -12.96 27.55 17.24
C SER A 84 -13.68 26.24 16.93
N ARG A 85 -14.38 26.16 15.79
CA ARG A 85 -15.10 24.96 15.36
C ARG A 85 -14.17 23.76 15.18
N PHE A 86 -12.99 23.96 14.61
CA PHE A 86 -12.03 22.87 14.43
C PHE A 86 -11.33 22.48 15.72
N LYS A 87 -11.09 23.41 16.64
CA LYS A 87 -10.64 23.07 17.99
C LYS A 87 -11.65 22.15 18.69
N GLU A 88 -12.93 22.49 18.65
CA GLU A 88 -13.99 21.63 19.19
C GLU A 88 -14.08 20.28 18.47
N ALA A 89 -13.93 20.26 17.15
CA ALA A 89 -13.95 19.03 16.36
C ALA A 89 -12.76 18.11 16.70
N VAL A 90 -11.56 18.68 16.91
CA VAL A 90 -10.36 17.97 17.35
C VAL A 90 -10.58 17.37 18.74
N GLU A 91 -11.10 18.14 19.68
CA GLU A 91 -11.43 17.65 21.03
C GLU A 91 -12.48 16.54 20.99
N LYS A 92 -13.50 16.70 20.14
CA LYS A 92 -14.54 15.68 19.93
C LYS A 92 -13.95 14.41 19.32
N MET A 93 -13.01 14.54 18.38
CA MET A 93 -12.28 13.41 17.83
C MET A 93 -11.57 12.64 18.93
N GLN A 94 -10.76 13.30 19.75
CA GLN A 94 -10.06 12.65 20.87
C GLN A 94 -11.02 11.92 21.82
N LYS A 95 -12.15 12.57 22.18
CA LYS A 95 -13.15 12.00 23.11
C LYS A 95 -13.95 10.82 22.55
N GLN A 96 -14.15 10.76 21.24
CA GLN A 96 -14.93 9.69 20.59
C GLN A 96 -14.06 8.63 19.92
N ALA A 97 -12.78 8.91 19.67
CA ALA A 97 -11.91 8.00 18.95
C ALA A 97 -11.74 6.71 19.73
N PHE A 98 -12.35 5.65 19.20
CA PHE A 98 -12.34 4.34 19.82
C PHE A 98 -12.65 3.28 18.78
N PHE A 99 -11.80 2.26 18.73
CA PHE A 99 -11.92 1.11 17.84
C PHE A 99 -12.10 -0.18 18.64
N LYS A 100 -13.01 -1.04 18.18
CA LYS A 100 -13.10 -2.44 18.63
C LYS A 100 -12.58 -3.35 17.54
N ILE A 101 -11.35 -3.80 17.67
CA ILE A 101 -10.71 -4.70 16.72
C ILE A 101 -10.99 -6.14 17.14
N LYS A 102 -11.36 -6.97 16.16
CA LYS A 102 -11.58 -8.40 16.34
C LYS A 102 -10.68 -9.14 15.38
N GLU A 103 -9.67 -9.83 15.90
CA GLU A 103 -8.74 -10.61 15.10
C GLU A 103 -8.97 -12.11 15.27
N LYS A 104 -8.81 -12.86 14.18
CA LYS A 104 -8.80 -14.32 14.23
C LYS A 104 -7.37 -14.79 14.53
N LYS A 105 -7.20 -15.57 15.60
CA LYS A 105 -5.96 -16.26 15.94
C LYS A 105 -6.17 -17.77 15.85
N ASP A 106 -5.10 -18.57 15.95
CA ASP A 106 -5.15 -20.03 15.77
C ASP A 106 -6.15 -20.72 16.72
N LYS A 107 -6.33 -20.18 17.94
CA LYS A 107 -7.21 -20.74 18.98
C LYS A 107 -8.57 -20.03 19.11
N GLY A 108 -8.92 -19.10 18.22
CA GLY A 108 -10.22 -18.40 18.28
C GLY A 108 -10.15 -16.94 17.86
N PHE A 109 -10.81 -16.07 18.64
CA PHE A 109 -10.86 -14.62 18.37
C PHE A 109 -10.29 -13.84 19.55
N GLU A 110 -9.46 -12.85 19.24
CA GLU A 110 -8.95 -11.85 20.17
C GLU A 110 -9.69 -10.53 19.94
N PHE A 111 -9.96 -9.81 21.03
CA PHE A 111 -10.73 -8.56 21.01
C PHE A 111 -9.91 -7.46 21.68
N GLU A 112 -9.60 -6.41 20.92
CA GLU A 112 -8.87 -5.24 21.40
C GLU A 112 -9.78 -4.01 21.37
N ASN A 113 -9.72 -3.22 22.44
CA ASN A 113 -10.41 -1.95 22.56
C ASN A 113 -9.35 -0.85 22.61
N ILE A 114 -9.23 -0.06 21.54
CA ILE A 114 -8.14 0.89 21.39
C ILE A 114 -8.68 2.30 21.39
N VAL A 115 -8.10 3.16 22.24
CA VAL A 115 -8.24 4.62 22.17
C VAL A 115 -7.05 5.12 21.36
N PRO A 116 -7.21 5.40 20.06
CA PRO A 116 -6.08 5.54 19.15
C PRO A 116 -5.37 6.88 19.27
N ILE A 117 -6.01 7.91 19.83
CA ILE A 117 -5.47 9.26 19.95
C ILE A 117 -5.55 9.70 21.41
N PRO A 118 -4.57 9.34 22.25
CA PRO A 118 -4.56 9.72 23.66
C PRO A 118 -4.24 11.20 23.90
N TYR A 119 -3.53 11.85 22.97
CA TYR A 119 -3.08 13.23 23.14
C TYR A 119 -3.21 14.04 21.85
N VAL A 120 -3.81 15.22 21.97
CA VAL A 120 -3.85 16.23 20.90
C VAL A 120 -3.49 17.58 21.48
N LYS A 121 -2.72 18.37 20.73
CA LYS A 121 -2.38 19.75 21.09
C LYS A 121 -2.73 20.67 19.93
N TRP A 122 -3.66 21.58 20.21
CA TRP A 122 -3.99 22.73 19.37
C TRP A 122 -3.48 24.00 20.05
N THR A 123 -2.74 24.84 19.35
CA THR A 123 -2.34 26.17 19.83
C THR A 123 -2.82 27.23 18.85
N ASP A 124 -3.12 28.44 19.31
CA ASP A 124 -3.65 29.49 18.42
C ASP A 124 -2.56 30.13 17.55
N TYR A 125 -1.30 30.08 17.99
CA TYR A 125 -0.15 30.71 17.35
C TYR A 125 0.70 29.79 16.46
N ASN A 126 0.49 28.47 16.50
CA ASN A 126 1.15 27.54 15.57
C ASN A 126 0.17 27.12 14.48
N ASP A 127 0.64 26.90 13.25
CA ASP A 127 -0.19 26.50 12.12
C ASP A 127 -0.44 24.99 12.04
N GLU A 128 -0.07 24.25 13.07
CA GLU A 128 -0.15 22.79 13.13
C GLU A 128 -0.91 22.31 14.37
N VAL A 129 -1.59 21.19 14.19
CA VAL A 129 -2.20 20.39 15.24
C VAL A 129 -1.31 19.17 15.46
N LEU A 130 -0.78 19.02 16.67
CA LEU A 130 0.00 17.85 17.04
C LEU A 130 -0.96 16.76 17.49
N ILE A 131 -0.89 15.59 16.85
CA ILE A 131 -1.68 14.41 17.18
C ILE A 131 -0.72 13.29 17.53
N ARG A 132 -0.81 12.76 18.75
CA ARG A 132 -0.05 11.58 19.17
C ARG A 132 -0.96 10.36 19.17
N PHE A 133 -0.57 9.35 18.42
CA PHE A 133 -1.22 8.05 18.38
C PHE A 133 -0.80 7.18 19.56
N SER A 134 -1.71 6.32 20.02
CA SER A 134 -1.39 5.34 21.07
C SER A 134 -0.46 4.25 20.51
N PRO A 135 0.47 3.69 21.30
CA PRO A 135 1.32 2.61 20.84
C PRO A 135 0.55 1.40 20.26
N GLU A 136 -0.66 1.16 20.76
CA GLU A 136 -1.52 0.03 20.37
C GLU A 136 -2.12 0.21 18.97
N ILE A 137 -2.37 1.44 18.49
CA ILE A 137 -2.89 1.66 17.13
C ILE A 137 -1.78 1.63 16.07
N ILE A 138 -0.52 1.91 16.45
CA ILE A 138 0.62 2.04 15.54
C ILE A 138 0.83 0.82 14.62
N PRO A 139 0.76 -0.44 15.10
CA PRO A 139 0.88 -1.63 14.24
C PRO A 139 -0.15 -1.71 13.12
N TYR A 140 -1.26 -0.98 13.24
CA TYR A 140 -2.32 -0.93 12.24
C TYR A 140 -2.16 0.24 11.24
N LEU A 141 -1.14 1.10 11.42
CA LEU A 141 -0.94 2.34 10.65
C LEU A 141 0.44 2.42 9.98
N VAL A 142 1.50 1.83 10.55
CA VAL A 142 2.89 1.93 10.02
C VAL A 142 3.47 0.55 9.69
N ASN A 143 4.52 0.52 8.83
CA ASN A 143 5.25 -0.70 8.48
C ASN A 143 4.36 -1.84 7.96
N LEU A 144 3.27 -1.48 7.28
CA LEU A 144 2.26 -2.40 6.79
C LEU A 144 2.74 -3.11 5.51
N LYS A 145 3.31 -4.30 5.67
CA LYS A 145 3.84 -5.09 4.53
C LYS A 145 2.79 -5.96 3.84
N LYS A 146 1.74 -6.36 4.56
CA LYS A 146 0.66 -7.25 4.11
C LYS A 146 -0.65 -6.86 4.78
N ASN A 147 -1.77 -7.29 4.20
CA ASN A 147 -3.13 -7.10 4.76
C ASN A 147 -3.46 -5.63 5.07
N PHE A 148 -3.07 -4.73 4.17
CA PHE A 148 -3.42 -3.32 4.28
C PHE A 148 -4.17 -2.86 3.04
N THR A 149 -4.82 -1.71 3.19
CA THR A 149 -5.55 -1.03 2.13
C THR A 149 -5.01 0.37 1.97
N GLN A 150 -5.04 0.85 0.74
CA GLN A 150 -4.72 2.23 0.39
C GLN A 150 -5.91 2.83 -0.33
N HIS A 151 -6.40 3.98 0.09
CA HIS A 151 -7.46 4.68 -0.62
C HIS A 151 -7.17 6.18 -0.65
N ALA A 152 -7.70 6.88 -1.66
CA ALA A 152 -7.48 8.32 -1.78
C ALA A 152 -8.19 9.06 -0.66
N LEU A 153 -7.50 10.01 -0.02
CA LEU A 153 -8.08 10.86 1.00
C LEU A 153 -9.19 11.75 0.41
N SER A 154 -8.99 12.22 -0.83
CA SER A 154 -9.95 13.05 -1.57
C SER A 154 -11.33 12.41 -1.70
N ASP A 155 -11.39 11.08 -1.89
CA ASP A 155 -12.66 10.33 -1.95
C ASP A 155 -13.44 10.39 -0.62
N LEU A 156 -12.82 10.74 0.51
CA LEU A 156 -13.50 10.92 1.80
C LEU A 156 -14.01 12.34 2.04
N ALA A 157 -13.47 13.34 1.31
CA ALA A 157 -13.66 14.75 1.61
C ALA A 157 -15.12 15.22 1.47
N GLU A 158 -15.90 14.58 0.61
CA GLU A 158 -17.31 14.94 0.38
C GLU A 158 -18.33 13.94 0.97
N LEU A 159 -17.85 12.84 1.56
CA LEU A 159 -18.73 11.89 2.25
C LEU A 159 -19.29 12.52 3.53
N ASN A 160 -20.62 12.53 3.64
CA ASN A 160 -21.40 13.25 4.63
C ASN A 160 -22.21 12.36 5.58
N SER A 161 -22.24 11.06 5.33
CA SER A 161 -22.70 10.05 6.28
C SER A 161 -21.53 9.23 6.82
N LYS A 162 -21.55 8.94 8.13
CA LYS A 162 -20.55 8.05 8.76
C LYS A 162 -20.57 6.65 8.13
N TYR A 163 -21.74 6.20 7.69
CA TYR A 163 -21.90 4.89 7.05
C TYR A 163 -21.25 4.89 5.66
N SER A 164 -21.29 6.02 4.94
CA SER A 164 -20.62 6.16 3.64
C SER A 164 -19.12 5.98 3.78
N ILE A 165 -18.51 6.60 4.80
CA ILE A 165 -17.07 6.49 5.07
C ILE A 165 -16.70 5.05 5.42
N ILE A 166 -17.43 4.42 6.35
CA ILE A 166 -17.19 3.03 6.77
C ILE A 166 -17.32 2.06 5.58
N LEU A 167 -18.41 2.18 4.80
CA LEU A 167 -18.63 1.33 3.64
C LEU A 167 -17.58 1.59 2.56
N TYR A 168 -17.24 2.83 2.27
CA TYR A 168 -16.21 3.16 1.29
C TYR A 168 -14.86 2.55 1.64
N ARG A 169 -14.43 2.63 2.90
CA ARG A 169 -13.18 1.99 3.37
C ARG A 169 -13.21 0.49 3.17
N TRP A 170 -14.31 -0.16 3.53
CA TRP A 170 -14.48 -1.60 3.35
C TRP A 170 -14.54 -2.02 1.87
N LEU A 171 -15.23 -1.25 1.02
CA LEU A 171 -15.29 -1.48 -0.42
C LEU A 171 -13.90 -1.30 -1.06
N SER A 172 -13.15 -0.28 -0.64
CA SER A 172 -11.76 -0.04 -1.07
C SER A 172 -10.84 -1.20 -0.70
N MET A 173 -10.99 -1.75 0.52
CA MET A 173 -10.23 -2.91 0.96
C MET A 173 -10.46 -4.13 0.06
N ASN A 174 -11.70 -4.38 -0.35
CA ASN A 174 -12.02 -5.48 -1.25
C ASN A 174 -11.51 -5.20 -2.67
N TYR A 175 -11.77 -4.00 -3.21
CA TYR A 175 -11.37 -3.65 -4.56
C TYR A 175 -9.85 -3.59 -4.76
N ASN A 176 -9.09 -3.15 -3.76
CA ASN A 176 -7.62 -3.20 -3.80
C ASN A 176 -7.09 -4.62 -3.93
N GLN A 177 -7.75 -5.60 -3.29
CA GLN A 177 -7.39 -7.01 -3.47
C GLN A 177 -7.69 -7.48 -4.88
N TYR A 178 -8.86 -7.09 -5.43
CA TYR A 178 -9.19 -7.35 -6.83
C TYR A 178 -8.10 -6.82 -7.76
N GLU A 179 -7.72 -5.54 -7.66
CA GLU A 179 -6.69 -4.95 -8.53
C GLU A 179 -5.34 -5.65 -8.37
N HIS A 180 -4.92 -5.93 -7.13
CA HIS A 180 -3.64 -6.58 -6.85
C HIS A 180 -3.57 -7.98 -7.50
N TYR A 181 -4.58 -8.82 -7.26
CA TYR A 181 -4.57 -10.21 -7.72
C TYR A 181 -4.96 -10.37 -9.19
N SER A 182 -5.67 -9.40 -9.77
CA SER A 182 -5.94 -9.37 -11.23
C SER A 182 -4.65 -9.22 -12.04
N VAL A 183 -3.69 -8.43 -11.55
CA VAL A 183 -2.41 -8.19 -12.24
C VAL A 183 -1.34 -9.21 -11.82
N LYS A 184 -1.21 -9.48 -10.51
CA LYS A 184 -0.17 -10.36 -9.97
C LYS A 184 -0.43 -11.84 -10.21
N GLY A 185 -1.70 -12.24 -10.34
CA GLY A 185 -2.12 -13.63 -10.35
C GLY A 185 -1.98 -14.34 -8.99
N GLY A 186 -2.07 -15.67 -9.00
CA GLY A 186 -1.93 -16.51 -7.79
C GLY A 186 -3.22 -16.78 -7.02
N ARG A 187 -4.38 -16.39 -7.58
CA ARG A 187 -5.72 -16.73 -7.07
C ARG A 187 -6.54 -17.31 -8.22
N ARG A 188 -7.57 -18.11 -7.89
CA ARG A 188 -8.57 -18.57 -8.86
C ARG A 188 -9.40 -17.39 -9.34
N GLU A 189 -9.87 -17.41 -10.58
CA GLU A 189 -10.67 -16.34 -11.19
C GLU A 189 -11.91 -16.00 -10.35
N GLU A 190 -12.67 -17.02 -9.92
CA GLU A 190 -13.82 -16.85 -9.02
C GLU A 190 -13.46 -16.11 -7.72
N GLN A 191 -12.27 -16.36 -7.18
CA GLN A 191 -11.81 -15.71 -5.97
C GLN A 191 -11.43 -14.25 -6.23
N VAL A 192 -10.79 -13.96 -7.36
CA VAL A 192 -10.50 -12.58 -7.77
C VAL A 192 -11.80 -11.81 -7.95
N GLU A 193 -12.77 -12.39 -8.65
CA GLU A 193 -14.07 -11.75 -8.90
C GLU A 193 -14.90 -11.58 -7.61
N SER A 194 -14.72 -12.44 -6.61
CA SER A 194 -15.32 -12.26 -5.28
C SER A 194 -14.82 -11.00 -4.55
N TYR A 195 -13.60 -10.53 -4.85
CA TYR A 195 -13.10 -9.26 -4.31
C TYR A 195 -13.71 -8.03 -5.02
N ARG A 196 -14.09 -8.18 -6.28
CA ARG A 196 -14.83 -7.15 -7.02
C ARG A 196 -16.31 -7.11 -6.61
N ASN A 197 -16.85 -8.27 -6.23
CA ASN A 197 -18.23 -8.43 -5.80
C ASN A 197 -18.36 -8.96 -4.37
N PRO A 198 -17.87 -8.22 -3.36
CA PRO A 198 -17.76 -8.74 -2.01
C PRO A 198 -19.14 -8.93 -1.39
N THR A 199 -19.30 -10.04 -0.67
CA THR A 199 -20.52 -10.37 0.08
C THR A 199 -20.32 -10.09 1.56
N ILE A 200 -21.31 -9.48 2.21
CA ILE A 200 -21.33 -9.27 3.66
C ILE A 200 -22.67 -9.73 4.24
N SER A 201 -22.64 -10.45 5.36
CA SER A 201 -23.88 -10.82 6.06
C SER A 201 -24.52 -9.59 6.71
N ILE A 202 -25.85 -9.58 6.89
CA ILE A 202 -26.54 -8.49 7.61
C ILE A 202 -25.99 -8.33 9.04
N LYS A 203 -25.58 -9.44 9.67
CA LYS A 203 -24.97 -9.42 11.01
C LYS A 203 -23.64 -8.68 11.03
N GLU A 204 -22.75 -8.97 10.08
CA GLU A 204 -21.43 -8.32 9.97
C GLU A 204 -21.58 -6.85 9.56
N LEU A 205 -22.45 -6.55 8.58
CA LEU A 205 -22.76 -5.19 8.17
C LEU A 205 -23.23 -4.34 9.35
N ARG A 206 -24.15 -4.87 10.17
CA ARG A 206 -24.64 -4.17 11.37
C ARG A 206 -23.56 -3.96 12.42
N THR A 207 -22.63 -4.90 12.55
CA THR A 207 -21.53 -4.81 13.50
C THR A 207 -20.53 -3.75 13.06
N MET A 208 -20.07 -3.83 11.81
CA MET A 208 -19.12 -2.89 11.21
C MET A 208 -19.65 -1.44 11.22
N THR A 209 -20.94 -1.25 10.92
CA THR A 209 -21.58 0.08 10.90
C THR A 209 -22.07 0.55 12.28
N ASP A 210 -21.87 -0.25 13.33
CA ASP A 210 -22.40 -0.02 14.67
C ASP A 210 -23.92 0.23 14.73
N THR A 211 -24.67 -0.51 13.91
CA THR A 211 -26.13 -0.43 13.79
C THR A 211 -26.86 -1.65 14.35
N VAL A 212 -26.19 -2.46 15.19
CA VAL A 212 -26.78 -3.66 15.82
C VAL A 212 -28.06 -3.34 16.60
N LYS A 213 -28.10 -2.19 17.30
CA LYS A 213 -29.26 -1.73 18.07
C LYS A 213 -30.13 -0.70 17.34
N LEU A 214 -29.73 -0.30 16.14
CA LEU A 214 -30.38 0.74 15.33
C LEU A 214 -31.08 0.12 14.12
N TYR A 215 -32.01 0.87 13.51
CA TYR A 215 -32.69 0.47 12.27
C TYR A 215 -33.18 -0.98 12.32
N LYS A 216 -34.01 -1.30 13.31
CA LYS A 216 -34.45 -2.69 13.57
C LYS A 216 -35.07 -3.31 12.33
N GLU A 217 -35.90 -2.54 11.63
CA GLU A 217 -36.46 -2.91 10.34
C GLU A 217 -35.41 -2.85 9.24
N PHE A 218 -35.35 -3.89 8.40
CA PHE A 218 -34.41 -3.91 7.28
C PHE A 218 -34.64 -2.75 6.30
N ARG A 219 -35.88 -2.28 6.15
CA ARG A 219 -36.20 -1.12 5.30
C ARG A 219 -35.44 0.14 5.72
N ASP A 220 -35.29 0.36 7.03
CA ASP A 220 -34.56 1.51 7.56
C ASP A 220 -33.05 1.34 7.40
N LEU A 221 -32.55 0.12 7.61
CA LEU A 221 -31.14 -0.21 7.36
C LEU A 221 -30.80 0.01 5.88
N ASP A 222 -31.63 -0.51 4.98
CA ASP A 222 -31.49 -0.36 3.54
C ASP A 222 -31.49 1.10 3.12
N LYS A 223 -32.42 1.91 3.64
CA LYS A 223 -32.50 3.33 3.32
C LYS A 223 -31.30 4.11 3.84
N ARG A 224 -31.03 4.03 5.15
CA ARG A 224 -30.11 4.94 5.86
C ARG A 224 -28.65 4.52 5.87
N VAL A 225 -28.38 3.23 5.66
CA VAL A 225 -27.01 2.67 5.71
C VAL A 225 -26.53 2.24 4.33
N LEU A 226 -27.41 1.66 3.49
CA LEU A 226 -26.99 1.20 2.16
C LEU A 226 -27.25 2.26 1.09
N LYS A 227 -28.51 2.66 0.86
CA LYS A 227 -28.86 3.55 -0.26
C LYS A 227 -28.24 4.93 -0.16
N GLU A 228 -28.47 5.63 0.97
CA GLU A 228 -27.91 6.97 1.19
C GLU A 228 -26.37 6.95 1.08
N SER A 229 -25.73 5.90 1.58
CA SER A 229 -24.27 5.78 1.50
C SER A 229 -23.75 5.48 0.10
N LEU A 230 -24.40 4.59 -0.65
CA LEU A 230 -23.99 4.29 -2.02
C LEU A 230 -24.27 5.47 -2.96
N GLU A 231 -25.32 6.26 -2.71
CA GLU A 231 -25.57 7.50 -3.44
C GLU A 231 -24.42 8.50 -3.23
N GLU A 232 -23.97 8.72 -1.99
CA GLU A 232 -22.81 9.56 -1.73
C GLU A 232 -21.53 8.99 -2.38
N ILE A 233 -21.26 7.69 -2.22
CA ILE A 233 -20.07 7.04 -2.79
C ILE A 233 -20.06 7.18 -4.32
N ASN A 234 -21.18 6.88 -4.98
CA ASN A 234 -21.33 6.98 -6.42
C ASN A 234 -21.30 8.40 -6.94
N THR A 235 -21.56 9.40 -6.10
CA THR A 235 -21.49 10.81 -6.51
C THR A 235 -20.07 11.34 -6.34
N HIS A 236 -19.47 11.09 -5.18
CA HIS A 236 -18.32 11.85 -4.69
C HIS A 236 -16.98 11.09 -4.71
N THR A 237 -16.98 9.81 -5.06
CA THR A 237 -15.74 9.00 -5.08
C THR A 237 -15.38 8.48 -6.47
N SER A 238 -14.20 7.91 -6.58
CA SER A 238 -13.73 7.15 -7.74
C SER A 238 -14.53 5.86 -8.03
N PHE A 239 -15.43 5.41 -7.15
CA PHE A 239 -16.23 4.19 -7.34
C PHE A 239 -17.63 4.42 -7.89
N ASN A 240 -18.09 3.42 -8.65
CA ASN A 240 -19.48 3.12 -8.94
C ASN A 240 -19.82 1.76 -8.30
N VAL A 241 -20.82 1.76 -7.44
CA VAL A 241 -21.20 0.66 -6.57
C VAL A 241 -22.69 0.43 -6.66
N THR A 242 -23.07 -0.82 -6.92
CA THR A 242 -24.45 -1.30 -6.78
C THR A 242 -24.49 -2.45 -5.79
N TYR A 243 -25.68 -2.89 -5.40
CA TYR A 243 -25.81 -4.01 -4.49
C TYR A 243 -27.07 -4.83 -4.73
N GLU A 244 -26.97 -6.12 -4.45
CA GLU A 244 -28.06 -7.08 -4.47
C GLU A 244 -28.32 -7.65 -3.08
N LYS A 245 -29.55 -8.11 -2.86
CA LYS A 245 -30.01 -8.66 -1.58
C LYS A 245 -30.18 -10.17 -1.71
N VAL A 246 -29.37 -10.92 -0.98
CA VAL A 246 -29.48 -12.37 -0.92
C VAL A 246 -30.46 -12.75 0.18
N LYS A 247 -31.52 -13.48 -0.20
CA LYS A 247 -32.56 -13.92 0.72
C LYS A 247 -32.29 -15.32 1.24
N LYS A 248 -32.66 -15.55 2.50
CA LYS A 248 -32.79 -16.87 3.10
C LYS A 248 -34.18 -16.99 3.70
N GLY A 249 -35.08 -17.65 2.99
CA GLY A 249 -36.51 -17.62 3.29
C GLY A 249 -37.10 -16.21 3.11
N ARG A 250 -37.75 -15.68 4.15
CA ARG A 250 -38.37 -14.35 4.13
C ARG A 250 -37.41 -13.20 4.48
N SER A 251 -36.30 -13.50 5.14
CA SER A 251 -35.31 -12.51 5.58
C SER A 251 -34.21 -12.29 4.56
N ILE A 252 -33.67 -11.07 4.51
CA ILE A 252 -32.39 -10.80 3.84
C ILE A 252 -31.27 -11.33 4.73
N ASP A 253 -30.43 -12.19 4.16
CA ASP A 253 -29.31 -12.84 4.84
C ASP A 253 -28.00 -12.05 4.65
N SER A 254 -27.76 -11.63 3.41
CA SER A 254 -26.52 -10.98 3.00
C SER A 254 -26.73 -9.97 1.88
N ILE A 255 -25.75 -9.09 1.72
CA ILE A 255 -25.67 -8.09 0.65
C ILE A 255 -24.45 -8.43 -0.21
N VAL A 256 -24.63 -8.47 -1.53
CA VAL A 256 -23.54 -8.59 -2.50
C VAL A 256 -23.36 -7.21 -3.11
N PHE A 257 -22.18 -6.63 -3.00
CA PHE A 257 -21.85 -5.39 -3.69
C PHE A 257 -21.26 -5.70 -5.07
N HIS A 258 -21.37 -4.76 -6.00
CA HIS A 258 -20.71 -4.82 -7.31
C HIS A 258 -19.94 -3.52 -7.50
N ILE A 259 -18.62 -3.60 -7.56
CA ILE A 259 -17.74 -2.44 -7.57
C ILE A 259 -17.10 -2.27 -8.95
N THR A 260 -17.15 -1.05 -9.45
CA THR A 260 -16.40 -0.62 -10.65
C THR A 260 -15.74 0.72 -10.36
N LYS A 261 -14.58 0.98 -10.96
CA LYS A 261 -13.98 2.32 -10.94
C LYS A 261 -14.58 3.16 -12.06
N LYS A 262 -14.92 4.40 -11.75
CA LYS A 262 -15.25 5.40 -12.77
C LYS A 262 -14.04 5.58 -13.69
N PRO A 263 -14.26 5.78 -15.00
CA PRO A 263 -13.19 6.18 -15.88
C PRO A 263 -12.65 7.50 -15.34
N VAL A 264 -11.41 7.48 -14.87
CA VAL A 264 -10.68 8.71 -14.53
C VAL A 264 -10.49 9.41 -15.86
N ALA A 265 -11.14 10.57 -16.05
CA ALA A 265 -10.75 11.46 -17.15
C ALA A 265 -9.24 11.62 -17.01
N ARG A 266 -8.49 11.26 -18.06
CA ARG A 266 -7.02 11.24 -18.06
C ARG A 266 -6.54 12.53 -17.40
N ASN A 267 -6.10 12.40 -16.15
CA ASN A 267 -5.82 13.54 -15.30
C ASN A 267 -4.55 14.17 -15.86
N ASP A 268 -4.62 15.23 -16.67
CA ASP A 268 -3.44 15.83 -17.33
C ASP A 268 -2.31 16.21 -16.34
N PHE A 269 -2.56 16.14 -15.04
CA PHE A 269 -1.58 16.19 -13.94
C PHE A 269 -0.45 15.16 -13.98
N TYR A 270 -0.57 14.00 -14.65
CA TYR A 270 0.62 13.13 -14.85
C TYR A 270 1.71 13.84 -15.68
N LYS A 271 1.36 14.82 -16.52
CA LYS A 271 2.33 15.67 -17.23
C LYS A 271 2.96 16.75 -16.33
N LEU A 272 2.34 17.07 -15.20
CA LEU A 272 2.88 17.97 -14.17
C LEU A 272 3.82 17.21 -13.21
N GLU A 273 3.55 15.93 -12.92
CA GLU A 273 4.46 15.05 -12.15
C GLU A 273 5.78 14.78 -12.90
N GLU A 274 5.72 14.63 -14.23
CA GLU A 274 6.93 14.54 -15.07
C GLU A 274 7.76 15.83 -15.12
N GLN A 275 7.28 16.94 -14.52
CA GLN A 275 7.98 18.23 -14.46
C GLN A 275 8.33 18.67 -13.03
N ASP A 276 7.98 17.90 -12.00
CA ASP A 276 8.36 18.19 -10.61
C ASP A 276 9.89 18.05 -10.46
N PRO A 277 10.62 19.08 -9.98
CA PRO A 277 12.07 19.01 -9.78
C PRO A 277 12.54 17.83 -8.94
N ILE A 278 11.78 17.42 -7.91
CA ILE A 278 12.12 16.29 -7.04
C ILE A 278 11.91 14.97 -7.80
N TYR A 279 10.80 14.83 -8.52
CA TYR A 279 10.54 13.65 -9.34
C TYR A 279 11.57 13.50 -10.47
N LEU A 280 11.90 14.60 -11.15
CA LEU A 280 12.93 14.63 -12.19
C LEU A 280 14.31 14.29 -11.62
N GLN A 281 14.63 14.80 -10.43
CA GLN A 281 15.90 14.48 -9.76
C GLN A 281 15.94 13.02 -9.30
N ASP A 282 14.86 12.48 -8.72
CA ASP A 282 14.77 11.08 -8.30
C ASP A 282 14.77 10.13 -9.49
N LYS A 283 14.09 10.49 -10.58
CA LYS A 283 14.13 9.76 -11.84
C LYS A 283 15.53 9.78 -12.44
N ALA A 284 16.18 10.94 -12.50
CA ALA A 284 17.56 11.06 -12.97
C ALA A 284 18.54 10.28 -12.08
N ASN A 285 18.38 10.34 -10.76
CA ASN A 285 19.19 9.57 -9.80
C ASN A 285 18.99 8.07 -10.00
N LYS A 286 17.75 7.63 -10.22
CA LYS A 286 17.41 6.22 -10.46
C LYS A 286 17.95 5.75 -11.82
N GLU A 287 17.81 6.55 -12.87
CA GLU A 287 18.37 6.29 -14.20
C GLU A 287 19.90 6.21 -14.14
N GLN A 288 20.57 7.15 -13.46
CA GLN A 288 22.02 7.11 -13.23
C GLN A 288 22.45 5.89 -12.41
N ALA A 289 21.69 5.51 -11.38
CA ALA A 289 21.95 4.32 -10.59
C ALA A 289 21.77 3.04 -11.43
N GLU A 290 20.73 2.97 -12.26
CA GLU A 290 20.50 1.87 -13.19
C GLU A 290 21.62 1.79 -14.24
N GLU A 291 22.06 2.91 -14.82
CA GLU A 291 23.21 2.95 -15.74
C GLU A 291 24.50 2.50 -15.08
N LEU A 292 24.76 2.93 -13.84
CA LEU A 292 25.95 2.51 -13.09
C LEU A 292 25.93 1.00 -12.83
N LEU A 293 24.78 0.46 -12.43
CA LEU A 293 24.60 -0.97 -12.19
C LEU A 293 24.73 -1.77 -13.49
N ALA A 294 24.13 -1.30 -14.58
CA ALA A 294 24.27 -1.92 -15.89
C ALA A 294 25.72 -1.91 -16.38
N GLY A 295 26.43 -0.80 -16.22
CA GLY A 295 27.85 -0.68 -16.55
C GLY A 295 28.75 -1.62 -15.74
N LYS A 296 28.45 -1.82 -14.44
CA LYS A 296 29.10 -2.84 -13.61
C LYS A 296 28.77 -4.25 -14.10
N ALA A 297 27.51 -4.49 -14.46
CA ALA A 297 27.07 -5.77 -14.99
C ALA A 297 27.84 -6.14 -16.26
N LEU A 298 27.96 -5.23 -17.23
CA LEU A 298 28.67 -5.46 -18.48
C LEU A 298 30.14 -5.87 -18.28
N LYS A 299 30.79 -5.36 -17.22
CA LYS A 299 32.18 -5.70 -16.87
C LYS A 299 32.31 -6.97 -16.02
N SER A 300 31.21 -7.53 -15.54
CA SER A 300 31.20 -8.70 -14.67
C SER A 300 31.61 -9.97 -15.40
N LYS A 301 32.44 -10.80 -14.73
CA LYS A 301 32.78 -12.15 -15.21
C LYS A 301 31.54 -13.06 -15.32
N TYR A 302 30.50 -12.79 -14.53
CA TYR A 302 29.25 -13.55 -14.61
C TYR A 302 28.49 -13.26 -15.90
N THR A 303 28.50 -12.03 -16.42
CA THR A 303 27.90 -11.70 -17.72
C THR A 303 28.54 -12.52 -18.83
N LYS A 304 29.87 -12.68 -18.80
CA LYS A 304 30.58 -13.55 -19.73
C LYS A 304 30.11 -15.00 -19.62
N LEU A 305 29.97 -15.53 -18.40
CA LEU A 305 29.45 -16.89 -18.21
C LEU A 305 28.00 -17.06 -18.70
N LEU A 306 27.15 -16.03 -18.54
CA LEU A 306 25.78 -16.08 -19.06
C LEU A 306 25.76 -16.11 -20.59
N LEU A 307 26.63 -15.35 -21.25
CA LEU A 307 26.81 -15.41 -22.72
C LEU A 307 27.31 -16.79 -23.17
N ASP A 308 28.35 -17.31 -22.49
CA ASP A 308 28.94 -18.61 -22.81
C ASP A 308 27.92 -19.77 -22.70
N ASN A 309 26.94 -19.64 -21.80
CA ASN A 309 25.87 -20.63 -21.59
C ASN A 309 24.57 -20.31 -22.35
N MET A 310 24.56 -19.29 -23.23
CA MET A 310 23.38 -18.82 -23.97
C MET A 310 22.19 -18.45 -23.06
N LEU A 311 22.46 -18.06 -21.82
CA LEU A 311 21.47 -17.60 -20.84
C LEU A 311 21.19 -16.10 -20.95
N LEU A 312 22.07 -15.38 -21.63
CA LEU A 312 21.94 -13.97 -22.01
C LEU A 312 22.43 -13.84 -23.46
N SER A 313 21.79 -12.99 -24.26
CA SER A 313 22.23 -12.68 -25.62
C SER A 313 22.90 -11.30 -25.71
N PRO A 314 23.77 -11.06 -26.72
CA PRO A 314 24.35 -9.74 -26.95
C PRO A 314 23.31 -8.64 -27.18
N TYR A 315 22.13 -8.98 -27.70
CA TYR A 315 21.03 -8.02 -27.88
C TYR A 315 20.42 -7.63 -26.52
N GLU A 316 20.24 -8.59 -25.62
CA GLU A 316 19.71 -8.32 -24.27
C GLU A 316 20.68 -7.50 -23.41
N MET A 317 21.98 -7.48 -23.73
CA MET A 317 22.96 -6.61 -23.05
C MET A 317 22.71 -5.12 -23.27
N THR A 318 21.92 -4.74 -24.29
CA THR A 318 21.55 -3.33 -24.51
C THR A 318 20.38 -2.89 -23.64
N ASP A 319 19.72 -3.81 -22.92
CA ASP A 319 18.64 -3.49 -21.98
C ASP A 319 19.25 -3.10 -20.61
N THR A 320 19.30 -1.80 -20.33
CA THR A 320 19.85 -1.23 -19.09
C THR A 320 19.18 -1.80 -17.85
N SER A 321 17.85 -1.93 -17.84
CA SER A 321 17.11 -2.43 -16.67
C SER A 321 17.37 -3.92 -16.43
N LEU A 322 17.50 -4.72 -17.49
CA LEU A 322 17.91 -6.12 -17.36
C LEU A 322 19.32 -6.23 -16.76
N MET A 323 20.29 -5.50 -17.30
CA MET A 323 21.68 -5.54 -16.83
C MET A 323 21.81 -5.02 -15.39
N ALA A 324 21.12 -3.94 -15.05
CA ALA A 324 21.04 -3.43 -13.68
C ALA A 324 20.42 -4.48 -12.73
N GLY A 325 19.34 -5.15 -13.17
CA GLY A 325 18.69 -6.22 -12.41
C GLY A 325 19.60 -7.43 -12.16
N LEU A 326 20.39 -7.84 -13.14
CA LEU A 326 21.40 -8.90 -12.98
C LEU A 326 22.45 -8.52 -11.94
N GLN A 327 23.00 -7.31 -12.03
CA GLN A 327 24.01 -6.82 -11.09
C GLN A 327 23.47 -6.64 -9.67
N ALA A 328 22.23 -6.16 -9.51
CA ALA A 328 21.65 -5.88 -8.21
C ALA A 328 21.13 -7.14 -7.48
N HIS A 329 20.66 -8.14 -8.23
CA HIS A 329 19.86 -9.21 -7.64
C HIS A 329 20.34 -10.64 -7.93
N VAL A 330 21.23 -10.83 -8.91
CA VAL A 330 21.72 -12.16 -9.30
C VAL A 330 23.20 -12.31 -8.99
N TYR A 331 24.03 -11.35 -9.39
CA TYR A 331 25.49 -11.45 -9.24
C TYR A 331 25.96 -11.54 -7.78
N PRO A 332 25.36 -10.85 -6.80
CA PRO A 332 25.71 -11.05 -5.39
C PRO A 332 25.46 -12.49 -4.91
N LEU A 333 24.47 -13.18 -5.46
CA LEU A 333 24.19 -14.59 -5.13
C LEU A 333 25.18 -15.54 -5.83
N TYR A 334 25.72 -15.14 -6.98
CA TYR A 334 26.84 -15.86 -7.59
C TYR A 334 28.16 -15.60 -6.89
N ASP A 335 28.38 -14.40 -6.34
CA ASP A 335 29.49 -14.15 -5.42
C ASP A 335 29.39 -15.09 -4.22
N GLU A 336 28.22 -15.21 -3.60
CA GLU A 336 28.00 -16.16 -2.50
C GLU A 336 28.28 -17.62 -2.90
N LEU A 337 27.79 -18.07 -4.07
CA LEU A 337 28.09 -19.42 -4.55
C LEU A 337 29.58 -19.60 -4.87
N LYS A 338 30.24 -18.57 -5.40
CA LYS A 338 31.67 -18.58 -5.68
C LYS A 338 32.47 -18.72 -4.39
N GLU A 339 32.09 -18.05 -3.31
CA GLU A 339 32.74 -18.24 -2.00
C GLU A 339 32.57 -19.68 -1.48
N LEU A 340 31.40 -20.31 -1.71
CA LEU A 340 31.13 -21.67 -1.24
C LEU A 340 31.74 -22.77 -2.13
N ARG A 341 31.85 -22.56 -3.44
CA ARG A 341 32.15 -23.62 -4.42
C ARG A 341 33.22 -23.23 -5.45
N GLY A 342 33.86 -22.08 -5.28
CA GLY A 342 34.76 -21.51 -6.26
C GLY A 342 34.04 -21.08 -7.54
N PHE A 343 34.78 -20.46 -8.45
CA PHE A 343 34.22 -19.98 -9.72
C PHE A 343 33.71 -21.13 -10.61
N ASN A 344 34.32 -22.32 -10.52
CA ASN A 344 33.85 -23.52 -11.21
C ASN A 344 32.45 -23.96 -10.73
N GLY A 345 32.13 -23.81 -9.44
CA GLY A 345 30.79 -24.09 -8.93
C GLY A 345 29.70 -23.20 -9.52
N VAL A 346 30.01 -21.93 -9.78
CA VAL A 346 29.11 -21.02 -10.49
C VAL A 346 28.93 -21.46 -11.95
N LYS A 347 30.02 -21.86 -12.61
CA LYS A 347 29.98 -22.36 -13.99
C LYS A 347 29.10 -23.61 -14.11
N ASP A 348 29.29 -24.59 -13.23
CA ASP A 348 28.51 -25.83 -13.22
C ASP A 348 27.02 -25.57 -12.98
N HIS A 349 26.70 -24.68 -12.05
CA HIS A 349 25.32 -24.25 -11.79
C HIS A 349 24.70 -23.61 -13.04
N LEU A 350 25.40 -22.68 -13.68
CA LEU A 350 24.90 -21.99 -14.87
C LEU A 350 24.69 -22.97 -16.05
N SER A 351 25.60 -23.92 -16.27
CA SER A 351 25.42 -24.95 -17.29
C SER A 351 24.21 -25.85 -17.00
N TYR A 352 23.99 -26.22 -15.73
CA TYR A 352 22.78 -26.94 -15.33
C TYR A 352 21.52 -26.13 -15.62
N VAL A 353 21.49 -24.86 -15.23
CA VAL A 353 20.36 -23.96 -15.45
C VAL A 353 20.06 -23.80 -16.94
N ALA A 354 21.08 -23.62 -17.78
CA ALA A 354 20.94 -23.57 -19.24
C ALA A 354 20.32 -24.85 -19.81
N SER A 355 20.75 -26.02 -19.33
CA SER A 355 20.21 -27.32 -19.78
C SER A 355 18.74 -27.56 -19.40
N LYS A 356 18.23 -26.82 -18.40
CA LYS A 356 16.86 -26.93 -17.88
C LYS A 356 15.99 -25.71 -18.25
N GLN A 357 16.48 -24.83 -19.13
CA GLN A 357 15.75 -23.61 -19.47
C GLN A 357 14.60 -23.90 -20.44
N GLU A 358 13.37 -23.61 -20.01
CA GLU A 358 12.17 -23.75 -20.84
C GLU A 358 11.82 -22.45 -21.60
N ALA A 359 11.08 -22.55 -22.71
CA ALA A 359 10.81 -21.43 -23.61
C ALA A 359 10.13 -20.21 -22.94
N TYR A 360 9.27 -20.42 -21.94
CA TYR A 360 8.63 -19.32 -21.20
C TYR A 360 9.61 -18.57 -20.28
N SER A 361 10.71 -19.22 -19.88
CA SER A 361 11.71 -18.69 -18.94
C SER A 361 12.62 -17.65 -19.58
N LYS A 362 12.63 -17.59 -20.93
CA LYS A 362 13.42 -16.63 -21.72
C LYS A 362 12.85 -15.20 -21.70
N ARG A 363 11.60 -15.00 -21.26
CA ARG A 363 10.96 -13.68 -21.24
C ARG A 363 11.42 -12.78 -20.09
N ASN A 364 12.07 -13.32 -19.06
CA ASN A 364 12.62 -12.55 -17.93
C ASN A 364 13.83 -13.26 -17.31
N VAL A 365 14.98 -13.11 -17.98
CA VAL A 365 16.24 -13.79 -17.65
C VAL A 365 16.70 -13.51 -16.22
N ALA A 366 16.72 -12.25 -15.78
CA ALA A 366 17.17 -11.90 -14.43
C ALA A 366 16.33 -12.57 -13.33
N LYS A 367 14.99 -12.56 -13.46
CA LYS A 367 14.10 -13.22 -12.50
C LYS A 367 14.27 -14.74 -12.49
N TYR A 368 14.47 -15.34 -13.67
CA TYR A 368 14.70 -16.77 -13.80
C TYR A 368 16.00 -17.21 -13.12
N LEU A 369 17.11 -16.52 -13.43
CA LEU A 369 18.42 -16.81 -12.86
C LEU A 369 18.43 -16.61 -11.34
N LYS A 370 17.81 -15.53 -10.85
CA LYS A 370 17.64 -15.26 -9.42
C LYS A 370 16.97 -16.43 -8.71
N LYS A 371 15.83 -16.89 -9.24
CA LYS A 371 15.08 -18.00 -8.65
C LYS A 371 15.90 -19.30 -8.65
N ALA A 372 16.64 -19.57 -9.73
CA ALA A 372 17.48 -20.76 -9.83
C ALA A 372 18.58 -20.79 -8.76
N ILE A 373 19.28 -19.66 -8.54
CA ILE A 373 20.36 -19.60 -7.56
C ILE A 373 19.83 -19.55 -6.11
N GLU A 374 18.71 -18.86 -5.85
CA GLU A 374 18.05 -18.85 -4.53
C GLU A 374 17.61 -20.24 -4.09
N GLN A 375 17.22 -21.11 -5.03
CA GLN A 375 16.85 -22.50 -4.75
C GLN A 375 18.06 -23.40 -4.55
N TYR A 376 19.19 -23.08 -5.19
CA TYR A 376 20.39 -23.91 -5.16
C TYR A 376 21.27 -23.65 -3.92
N LEU A 377 21.44 -22.38 -3.53
CA LEU A 377 22.30 -21.98 -2.41
C LEU A 377 21.99 -22.70 -1.08
N PRO A 378 20.72 -22.90 -0.66
CA PRO A 378 20.41 -23.66 0.56
C PRO A 378 20.92 -25.11 0.51
N THR A 379 20.76 -25.78 -0.64
CA THR A 379 21.25 -27.15 -0.83
C THR A 379 22.77 -27.23 -0.75
N VAL A 380 23.47 -26.25 -1.32
CA VAL A 380 24.93 -26.15 -1.27
C VAL A 380 25.42 -26.02 0.18
N LYS A 381 24.79 -25.13 0.96
CA LYS A 381 25.12 -24.90 2.38
C LYS A 381 24.85 -26.12 3.27
N LEU A 382 23.77 -26.85 3.03
CA LEU A 382 23.44 -28.08 3.75
C LEU A 382 24.49 -29.19 3.50
N GLN A 383 24.95 -29.32 2.25
CA GLN A 383 25.99 -30.30 1.91
C GLN A 383 27.34 -30.02 2.58
N ASP A 384 27.67 -28.75 2.85
CA ASP A 384 28.90 -28.39 3.59
C ASP A 384 28.84 -28.72 5.08
N LEU A 385 27.63 -28.65 5.67
CA LEU A 385 27.41 -29.03 7.07
C LEU A 385 27.50 -30.56 7.27
N GLU A 386 27.13 -31.35 6.26
CA GLU A 386 27.14 -32.82 6.32
C GLU A 386 28.50 -33.43 5.91
N GLN A 387 29.40 -32.70 5.23
CA GLN A 387 30.72 -33.20 4.79
C GLN A 387 31.86 -32.16 4.94
N PRO A 388 32.26 -31.80 6.18
CA PRO A 388 33.20 -30.71 6.45
C PRO A 388 34.63 -30.95 5.90
N GLU A 389 35.06 -32.20 5.69
CA GLU A 389 36.40 -32.52 5.15
C GLU A 389 36.62 -32.10 3.69
N ARG A 390 35.55 -31.88 2.90
CA ARG A 390 35.66 -31.43 1.50
C ARG A 390 35.82 -29.91 1.36
N ALA A 391 35.50 -29.14 2.40
CA ALA A 391 35.61 -27.69 2.40
C ALA A 391 37.07 -27.22 2.59
N SER A 392 37.90 -27.95 3.35
CA SER A 392 39.28 -27.54 3.68
C SER A 392 40.29 -27.74 2.53
N VAL A 393 40.02 -28.64 1.58
CA VAL A 393 40.96 -28.97 0.49
C VAL A 393 40.90 -27.96 -0.67
N ARG A 394 39.90 -27.07 -0.72
CA ARG A 394 39.60 -26.24 -1.91
C ARG A 394 40.19 -24.82 -1.87
N GLY A 395 40.85 -24.42 -0.79
CA GLY A 395 41.43 -23.08 -0.62
C GLY A 395 42.80 -22.84 -1.26
N ASN A 396 43.50 -23.88 -1.75
CA ASN A 396 44.88 -23.77 -2.24
C ASN A 396 45.00 -23.94 -3.76
N GLY A 397 44.26 -23.14 -4.53
CA GLY A 397 44.25 -23.23 -5.99
C GLY A 397 44.11 -21.88 -6.70
N GLU A 398 44.82 -20.84 -6.25
CA GLU A 398 45.13 -19.70 -7.12
C GLU A 398 46.38 -20.05 -7.94
N ILE A 399 46.18 -20.32 -9.23
CA ILE A 399 47.26 -20.31 -10.22
C ILE A 399 46.96 -19.14 -11.16
N HIS A 400 47.90 -18.21 -11.19
CA HIS A 400 47.98 -17.11 -12.14
C HIS A 400 47.89 -17.61 -13.59
N GLU A 401 46.98 -17.02 -14.37
CA GLU A 401 47.20 -16.52 -15.75
C GLU A 401 46.01 -15.68 -16.22
#